data_AF-A0A2V9CV03-F1
#
_entry.id   AF-A0A2V9CV03-F1
#
_cell.length_a   1.000
_cell.length_b   1.000
_cell.length_c   1.000
_cell.angle_alpha   90.00
_cell.angle_beta   90.00
_cell.angle_gamma   90.00
#
_symmetry.space_group_name_H-M   'P 1'
#
loop_
_entity.id
_entity.type
_entity.pdbx_description
1 polymer ?
#
loop_
_entity_poly.entity_id
_entity_poly.type
_entity_poly.pdbx_seq_one_letter_code
_entity_poly.pdbx_strand_id
1 'polypeptide(L)' 'MSPRIGRIHGTVDGAPWHWASGEPVIINGVPAGPPKVLIQLVNANHQPFDQGVVGSLTNIRPQAEHICL' A
#
# COMPACT_ATOMS: atom_id res chain seq x y z
N MET A 1 16.42 -17.57 -20.33
CA MET A 1 15.84 -16.25 -20.03
C MET A 1 15.21 -16.35 -18.64
N SER A 2 15.75 -15.64 -17.64
CA SER A 2 15.12 -15.56 -16.33
C SER A 2 13.84 -14.71 -16.43
N PRO A 3 12.75 -15.01 -15.69
CA PRO A 3 11.59 -14.12 -15.72
C PRO A 3 12.02 -12.74 -15.20
N ARG A 4 11.82 -11.68 -15.99
CA ARG A 4 11.99 -10.28 -15.56
C ARG A 4 10.79 -9.87 -14.73
N ILE A 5 10.61 -10.47 -13.55
CA ILE A 5 9.57 -10.00 -12.62
C ILE A 5 9.88 -8.53 -12.34
N GLY A 6 8.93 -7.68 -12.74
CA GLY A 6 9.02 -6.23 -12.68
C GLY A 6 9.16 -5.72 -11.24
N ARG A 7 9.67 -4.50 -11.09
CA ARG A 7 9.59 -3.79 -9.82
C ARG A 7 8.12 -3.49 -9.55
N ILE A 8 7.71 -3.38 -8.29
CA ILE A 8 6.43 -2.77 -7.94
C ILE A 8 6.63 -1.29 -7.64
N HIS A 9 5.66 -0.44 -7.98
CA HIS A 9 5.56 0.93 -7.47
C HIS A 9 4.41 0.99 -6.48
N GLY A 10 4.65 1.58 -5.31
CA GLY A 10 3.63 1.80 -4.29
C GLY A 10 3.35 3.28 -4.06
N THR A 11 2.07 3.63 -3.94
CA THR A 11 1.62 4.97 -3.58
C THR A 11 0.51 4.89 -2.54
N VAL A 12 0.56 5.75 -1.52
CA VAL A 12 -0.46 5.82 -0.46
C VAL A 12 -1.23 7.12 -0.62
N ASP A 13 -2.55 7.03 -0.67
CA ASP A 13 -3.49 8.16 -0.77
C ASP A 13 -3.16 9.16 -1.90
N GLY A 14 -2.56 8.67 -2.99
CA GLY A 14 -2.17 9.49 -4.14
C GLY A 14 -1.00 10.44 -3.89
N ALA A 15 -0.25 10.25 -2.79
CA ALA A 15 0.90 11.08 -2.47
C ALA A 15 2.03 10.93 -3.52
N PRO A 16 2.87 11.96 -3.76
CA PRO A 16 3.84 11.94 -4.85
C PRO A 16 5.04 11.02 -4.62
N TRP A 17 5.15 10.39 -3.46
CA TRP A 17 6.25 9.47 -3.13
C TRP A 17 5.95 8.07 -3.70
N HIS A 18 6.91 7.55 -4.46
CA HIS A 18 6.88 6.19 -5.00
C HIS A 18 8.05 5.40 -4.43
N TRP A 19 7.78 4.17 -3.98
CA TRP A 19 8.83 3.21 -3.60
C TRP A 19 8.82 2.02 -4.56
N ALA A 20 9.99 1.39 -4.74
CA ALA A 20 10.13 0.15 -5.48
C ALA A 20 10.88 -0.89 -4.66
N SER A 21 10.32 -2.08 -4.48
CA SER A 21 10.89 -3.12 -3.62
C SER A 21 10.74 -4.52 -4.22
N GLY A 22 11.70 -5.39 -3.92
CA GLY A 22 11.58 -6.85 -4.03
C GLY A 22 11.39 -7.55 -2.68
N GLU A 23 11.30 -6.77 -1.60
CA GLU A 23 11.19 -7.18 -0.20
C GLU A 23 9.95 -6.54 0.46
N PRO A 24 9.52 -7.01 1.65
CA PRO A 24 8.37 -6.43 2.35
C PRO A 24 8.54 -4.94 2.60
N VAL A 25 7.45 -4.17 2.41
CA VAL A 25 7.45 -2.72 2.67
C VAL A 25 6.56 -2.38 3.84
N ILE A 26 7.11 -1.59 4.76
CA ILE A 26 6.45 -1.08 5.95
C ILE A 26 6.18 0.42 5.75
N ILE A 27 4.92 0.82 5.91
CA ILE A 27 4.48 2.21 5.80
C ILE A 27 4.00 2.66 7.18
N ASN A 28 4.63 3.69 7.74
CA ASN A 28 4.30 4.24 9.05
C ASN A 28 3.75 5.68 8.93
N GLY A 29 3.00 6.12 9.94
CA GLY A 29 2.52 7.51 10.02
C GLY A 29 1.37 7.85 9.07
N VAL A 30 0.64 6.85 8.57
CA VAL A 30 -0.57 7.06 7.77
C VAL A 30 -1.66 7.70 8.64
N PRO A 31 -2.34 8.76 8.18
CA PRO A 31 -3.45 9.37 8.92
C PRO A 31 -4.55 8.38 9.29
N ALA A 32 -5.30 8.69 10.35
CA ALA A 32 -6.41 7.85 10.78
C ALA A 32 -7.51 7.77 9.71
N GLY A 33 -7.98 6.56 9.43
CA GLY A 33 -8.97 6.25 8.39
C GLY A 33 -8.49 5.10 7.51
N PRO A 34 -9.34 4.57 6.60
CA PRO A 34 -8.91 3.58 5.63
C PRO A 34 -7.96 4.20 4.59
N PRO A 35 -6.67 3.83 4.57
CA PRO A 35 -5.80 4.29 3.48
C PRO A 35 -6.19 3.61 2.18
N LYS A 36 -5.94 4.30 1.06
CA LYS A 36 -5.93 3.72 -0.27
C LYS A 36 -4.49 3.52 -0.70
N VAL A 37 -4.10 2.26 -0.88
CA VAL A 37 -2.77 1.90 -1.36
C VAL A 37 -2.88 1.43 -2.81
N LEU A 38 -2.28 2.19 -3.73
CA LEU A 38 -2.09 1.78 -5.11
C LEU A 38 -0.78 0.99 -5.21
N ILE A 39 -0.86 -0.20 -5.79
CA ILE A 39 0.30 -1.04 -6.12
C ILE A 39 0.29 -1.26 -7.63
N GLN A 40 1.38 -0.92 -8.30
CA GLN A 40 1.53 -1.09 -9.75
C GLN A 40 2.70 -2.03 -10.03
N LEU A 41 2.49 -3.02 -10.89
CA LEU A 41 3.59 -3.79 -11.47
C LEU A 41 4.15 -3.00 -12.65
N VAL A 42 5.44 -2.70 -12.63
CA VAL A 42 6.09 -1.92 -13.69
C VAL A 42 7.17 -2.71 -14.41
N ASN A 43 7.35 -2.41 -15.70
CA ASN A 43 8.44 -2.96 -16.50
C ASN A 43 9.78 -2.29 -16.17
N ALA A 44 10.86 -2.73 -16.84
CA ALA A 44 12.22 -2.20 -16.63
C ALA A 44 12.37 -0.69 -16.97
N ASN A 45 11.47 -0.14 -17.78
CA ASN A 45 11.42 1.28 -18.13
C ASN A 45 10.56 2.10 -17.16
N HIS A 46 10.17 1.54 -16.01
CA HIS A 46 9.30 2.17 -15.02
C HIS A 46 7.89 2.48 -15.55
N GLN A 47 7.43 1.72 -16.54
CA GLN A 47 6.09 1.88 -17.10
C GLN A 47 5.13 0.85 -16.49
N PRO A 48 3.91 1.25 -16.06
CA PRO A 48 2.90 0.32 -15.54
C PRO A 48 2.46 -0.71 -16.56
N PHE A 49 2.35 -1.96 -16.12
CA PHE A 49 1.76 -3.07 -16.88
C PHE A 49 0.48 -3.60 -16.23
N ASP A 50 0.40 -3.58 -14.89
CA ASP A 50 -0.79 -3.97 -14.12
C ASP A 50 -0.89 -3.17 -12.82
N GLN A 51 -2.08 -3.09 -12.23
CA GLN A 51 -2.30 -2.36 -10.97
C GLN A 51 -3.47 -2.87 -10.14
N GLY A 52 -3.36 -2.70 -8.83
CA GLY A 52 -4.42 -2.97 -7.85
C GLY A 52 -4.48 -1.91 -6.78
N VAL A 53 -5.68 -1.68 -6.24
CA VAL A 53 -5.89 -0.79 -5.09
C VAL A 53 -6.33 -1.64 -3.90
N VAL A 54 -5.60 -1.50 -2.80
CA VAL A 54 -5.95 -2.10 -1.51
C VAL A 54 -6.46 -1.00 -0.59
N GLY A 55 -7.65 -1.21 -0.04
CA GLY A 55 -8.22 -0.37 1.02
C GLY A 55 -8.30 -1.13 2.34
N SER A 56 -8.42 -0.42 3.45
CA SER A 56 -8.75 -1.07 4.73
C SER A 56 -10.25 -1.36 4.81
N LEU A 57 -10.60 -2.61 5.18
CA LEU A 57 -11.96 -2.97 5.56
C LEU A 57 -12.21 -2.42 6.98
N THR A 58 -12.71 -1.19 7.11
CA THR A 58 -13.10 -0.67 8.43
C THR A 58 -14.34 -1.41 8.95
N ASN A 59 -14.10 -2.50 9.68
CA ASN A 59 -14.93 -2.96 10.78
C ASN A 59 -14.03 -3.35 11.96
N ILE A 60 -13.36 -2.35 12.50
CA ILE A 60 -12.82 -2.39 13.85
C ILE A 60 -13.83 -1.66 14.72
N ARG A 61 -14.82 -2.38 15.25
CA ARG A 61 -15.60 -1.89 16.40
C ARG A 61 -14.58 -1.53 17.49
N PRO A 62 -14.59 -0.31 18.03
CA PRO A 62 -13.77 -0.01 19.20
C PRO A 62 -14.30 -0.82 20.38
N GLN A 63 -13.68 -1.95 20.71
CA GLN A 63 -13.90 -2.64 21.97
C GLN A 63 -13.00 -2.00 23.04
N ALA A 64 -13.28 -0.74 23.37
CA ALA A 64 -12.69 -0.05 24.52
C ALA A 64 -13.46 1.23 24.88
N GLU A 65 -14.78 1.13 25.02
CA GLU A 65 -15.47 1.85 26.08
C GLU A 65 -15.66 0.87 27.25
N HIS A 66 -15.60 1.36 28.49
CA HIS A 66 -15.53 0.60 29.75
C HIS A 66 -14.12 0.26 30.25
N ILE A 67 -13.28 1.28 30.48
CA ILE A 67 -12.50 1.30 31.73
C ILE A 67 -13.33 2.14 32.73
N CYS A 68 -13.70 1.48 33.81
CA CYS A 68 -14.37 2.05 34.97
C CYS A 68 -13.50 3.14 35.62
N LEU A 69 -14.18 4.07 36.31
CA LEU A 69 -13.67 5.22 37.08
C LEU A 69 -12.31 5.00 37.79
#